data_AF-A0A975IHZ2-F1
#
_entry.id   AF-A0A975IHZ2-F1
#
_cell.length_a   1.000
_cell.length_b   1.000
_cell.length_c   1.000
_cell.angle_alpha   90.00
_cell.angle_beta   90.00
_cell.angle_gamma   90.00
#
_symmetry.space_group_name_H-M   'P 1'
#
loop_
_entity.id
_entity.type
_entity.pdbx_description
1 polymer ?
#
loop_
_entity_poly.entity_id
_entity_poly.type
_entity_poly.pdbx_seq_one_letter_code
_entity_poly.pdbx_strand_id
1 'polypeptide(L)'
;MVMQRLKRIPRCLWLPLLAFVPSLGWIGVVQVTRPSVDAAIHTLVPGTDIQAINPTPLDGMYEVVAGQNIFYMQPGKPYLLVGHLFDLSTAEDLTQLKKNQRIQPNNPTTTETTP
;
A
#
# COMPACT_ATOMS: atom_id res chain seq x y z
N MET A 1 40.23 -62.44 -28.44
CA MET A 1 40.79 -61.63 -27.34
C MET A 1 39.67 -61.44 -26.32
N VAL A 2 39.43 -62.45 -25.47
CA VAL A 2 39.81 -62.57 -24.03
C VAL A 2 38.86 -61.73 -23.14
N MET A 3 37.76 -62.33 -22.69
CA MET A 3 37.51 -62.93 -21.34
C MET A 3 37.04 -61.89 -20.32
N GLN A 4 35.77 -61.94 -19.87
CA GLN A 4 35.16 -62.86 -18.90
C GLN A 4 35.64 -62.71 -17.44
N ARG A 5 34.66 -62.38 -16.58
CA ARG A 5 34.46 -62.82 -15.18
C ARG A 5 35.44 -62.15 -14.17
N LEU A 6 35.12 -61.85 -12.91
CA LEU A 6 34.06 -62.31 -12.01
C LEU A 6 34.00 -61.34 -10.80
N LYS A 7 32.78 -60.99 -10.38
CA LYS A 7 32.26 -61.03 -9.00
C LYS A 7 33.30 -61.14 -7.86
N ARG A 8 33.41 -60.10 -7.01
CA ARG A 8 33.49 -60.16 -5.53
C ARG A 8 33.98 -58.81 -4.96
N ILE A 9 33.07 -58.03 -4.37
CA ILE A 9 33.42 -57.13 -3.25
C ILE A 9 32.30 -57.27 -2.20
N PRO A 10 32.63 -57.49 -0.90
CA PRO A 10 31.73 -58.14 0.06
C PRO A 10 30.86 -57.17 0.87
N ARG A 11 29.85 -57.77 1.52
CA ARG A 11 28.90 -57.19 2.48
C ARG A 11 29.60 -56.46 3.64
N CYS A 12 29.30 -55.17 3.78
CA CYS A 12 29.19 -54.40 5.03
C CYS A 12 28.13 -53.32 4.77
N LEU A 13 26.86 -53.66 4.56
CA LEU A 13 25.84 -53.77 5.62
C LEU A 13 26.19 -53.05 6.93
N TRP A 14 26.11 -51.71 6.94
CA TRP A 14 25.55 -50.94 8.06
C TRP A 14 25.24 -49.48 7.64
N LEU A 15 24.05 -49.28 7.08
CA LEU A 15 23.22 -48.11 7.41
C LEU A 15 22.49 -48.45 8.73
N PRO A 16 21.98 -47.50 9.56
CA PRO A 16 22.11 -46.03 9.53
C PRO A 16 22.36 -45.40 10.94
N LEU A 17 22.92 -44.19 11.03
CA LEU A 17 22.74 -43.33 12.22
C LEU A 17 22.30 -41.92 11.80
N LEU A 18 21.02 -41.70 12.06
CA LEU A 18 20.26 -40.47 12.09
C LEU A 18 20.88 -39.43 13.06
N ALA A 19 20.73 -38.14 12.71
CA ALA A 19 20.89 -36.93 13.53
C ALA A 19 22.10 -36.03 13.20
N PHE A 20 21.96 -35.22 12.14
CA PHE A 20 22.65 -33.92 12.09
C PHE A 20 21.60 -32.82 11.86
N VAL A 21 21.25 -32.20 12.98
CA VAL A 21 20.37 -31.03 13.14
C VAL A 21 21.07 -29.82 12.51
N PRO A 22 20.36 -28.96 11.75
CA PRO A 22 20.06 -27.69 12.38
C PRO A 22 18.57 -27.37 12.30
N SER A 23 18.01 -27.19 13.48
CA SER A 23 16.75 -26.53 13.77
C SER A 23 16.81 -25.10 13.24
N LEU A 24 16.51 -24.90 11.96
CA LEU A 24 16.16 -23.55 11.50
C LEU A 24 14.68 -23.36 11.81
N GLY A 25 14.44 -22.82 12.99
CA GLY A 25 13.14 -22.35 13.41
C GLY A 25 12.54 -21.49 12.32
N TRP A 26 11.33 -21.85 11.92
CA TRP A 26 10.46 -21.00 11.12
C TRP A 26 10.35 -19.67 11.87
N ILE A 27 11.06 -18.64 11.41
CA ILE A 27 10.75 -17.28 11.84
C ILE A 27 9.37 -17.01 11.24
N GLY A 28 8.33 -17.15 12.07
CA GLY A 28 7.00 -16.71 11.72
C GLY A 28 7.10 -15.23 11.39
N VAL A 29 6.86 -14.88 10.13
CA VAL A 29 6.74 -13.48 9.75
C VAL A 29 5.54 -12.93 10.51
N VAL A 30 5.80 -12.12 11.54
CA VAL A 30 4.77 -11.33 12.21
C VAL A 30 4.32 -10.30 11.20
N GLN A 31 3.24 -10.61 10.50
CA GLN A 31 2.53 -9.67 9.66
C GLN A 31 1.93 -8.62 10.61
N VAL A 32 2.55 -7.45 10.70
CA VAL A 32 1.93 -6.30 11.34
C VAL A 32 0.78 -5.90 10.41
N THR A 33 -0.40 -6.44 10.66
CA THR A 33 -1.63 -6.07 9.97
C THR A 33 -1.92 -4.61 10.33
N ARG A 34 -1.39 -3.69 9.53
CA ARG A 34 -1.75 -2.28 9.63
C ARG A 34 -3.22 -2.19 9.25
N PRO A 35 -4.08 -1.54 10.06
CA PRO A 35 -5.45 -1.29 9.62
C PRO A 35 -5.42 -0.57 8.28
N SER A 36 -6.34 -0.92 7.37
CA SER A 36 -6.49 -0.18 6.11
C SER A 36 -6.62 1.30 6.45
N VAL A 37 -5.98 2.15 5.66
CA VAL A 37 -6.01 3.61 5.86
C VAL A 37 -7.46 4.09 6.01
N ASP A 38 -8.37 3.54 5.20
CA ASP A 38 -9.80 3.81 5.29
C ASP A 38 -10.40 3.49 6.67
N ALA A 39 -10.06 2.33 7.25
CA ALA A 39 -10.56 1.92 8.57
C ALA A 39 -10.04 2.83 9.69
N ALA A 40 -8.78 3.24 9.61
CA ALA A 40 -8.22 4.20 10.56
C ALA A 40 -8.92 5.56 10.47
N ILE A 41 -9.19 6.02 9.25
CA ILE A 41 -9.85 7.30 8.98
C ILE A 41 -11.31 7.28 9.46
N HIS A 42 -12.07 6.22 9.15
CA HIS A 42 -13.46 6.06 9.62
C HIS A 42 -13.58 6.03 11.14
N THR A 43 -12.58 5.48 11.84
CA THR A 43 -12.55 5.46 13.31
C THR A 43 -12.30 6.85 13.89
N LEU A 44 -11.50 7.68 13.20
CA LEU A 44 -11.14 9.02 13.66
C LEU A 44 -12.24 10.06 13.42
N VAL A 45 -13.06 9.88 12.38
CA VAL A 45 -14.11 10.84 12.01
C VAL A 45 -15.49 10.17 11.91
N PRO A 46 -16.05 9.70 13.05
CA PRO A 46 -17.35 9.05 13.06
C PRO A 46 -18.45 10.04 12.64
N GLY A 47 -19.30 9.64 11.69
CA GLY A 47 -20.43 10.45 11.23
C GLY A 47 -20.13 11.43 10.08
N THR A 48 -18.90 11.42 9.54
CA THR A 48 -18.59 12.12 8.29
C THR A 48 -18.67 11.15 7.11
N ASP A 49 -19.45 11.51 6.09
CA ASP A 49 -19.55 10.75 4.85
C ASP A 49 -18.29 10.99 4.01
N ILE A 50 -17.43 9.97 3.94
CA ILE A 50 -16.15 10.02 3.23
C ILE A 50 -16.39 9.53 1.80
N GLN A 51 -16.19 10.42 0.85
CA GLN A 51 -16.42 10.15 -0.57
C GLN A 51 -15.19 9.56 -1.26
N ALA A 52 -14.00 10.01 -0.86
CA ALA A 52 -12.74 9.55 -1.41
C ALA A 52 -11.58 9.82 -0.44
N ILE A 53 -10.57 8.96 -0.51
CA ILE A 53 -9.30 9.13 0.19
C ILE A 53 -8.21 9.05 -0.89
N ASN A 54 -7.44 10.12 -1.07
CA ASN A 54 -6.33 10.12 -2.03
C ASN A 54 -5.00 10.41 -1.32
N PRO A 55 -3.89 9.87 -1.84
CA PRO A 55 -2.56 10.25 -1.37
C PRO A 55 -2.26 11.71 -1.74
N THR A 56 -1.52 12.39 -0.88
CA THR A 56 -0.95 13.71 -1.18
C THR A 56 0.53 13.59 -1.56
N PRO A 57 1.14 14.62 -2.16
CA PRO A 57 2.59 14.67 -2.35
C PRO A 57 3.41 14.67 -1.05
N LEU A 58 2.75 14.90 0.11
CA LEU A 58 3.38 14.82 1.42
C LEU A 58 3.33 13.38 1.93
N ASP A 59 4.50 12.81 2.21
CA ASP A 59 4.61 11.43 2.69
C ASP A 59 3.80 11.19 3.97
N GLY A 60 2.93 10.18 3.93
CA GLY A 60 2.10 9.77 5.05
C GLY A 60 0.87 10.64 5.31
N MET A 61 0.64 11.67 4.49
CA MET A 61 -0.55 12.52 4.56
C MET A 61 -1.53 12.16 3.45
N TYR A 62 -2.80 12.04 3.83
CA TYR A 62 -3.90 11.71 2.93
C TYR A 62 -4.90 12.85 2.89
N GLU A 63 -5.42 13.13 1.70
CA GLU A 63 -6.58 13.98 1.53
C GLU A 63 -7.85 13.13 1.66
N VAL A 64 -8.74 13.54 2.55
CA VAL A 64 -10.01 12.91 2.83
C VAL A 64 -11.11 13.85 2.41
N VAL A 65 -11.94 13.36 1.51
CA VAL A 65 -13.00 14.14 0.87
C VAL A 65 -14.31 13.87 1.59
N ALA A 66 -14.91 14.93 2.09
CA ALA A 66 -16.20 14.86 2.77
C ALA A 66 -17.12 15.94 2.19
N GLY A 67 -18.04 15.54 1.31
CA GLY A 67 -18.89 16.50 0.61
C GLY A 67 -18.06 17.44 -0.27
N GLN A 68 -18.20 18.74 0.01
CA GLN A 68 -17.47 19.81 -0.70
C GLN A 68 -16.14 20.18 -0.03
N ASN A 69 -15.83 19.57 1.11
CA ASN A 69 -14.64 19.85 1.89
C ASN A 69 -13.56 18.77 1.69
N ILE A 70 -12.31 19.22 1.76
CA ILE A 70 -11.13 18.35 1.72
C ILE A 70 -10.39 18.57 3.04
N PHE A 71 -10.12 17.48 3.73
CA PHE A 71 -9.38 17.44 4.98
C PHE A 71 -8.09 16.70 4.79
N TYR A 72 -7.08 17.02 5.59
CA TYR A 72 -5.79 16.33 5.56
C TYR A 72 -5.56 15.61 6.88
N MET A 73 -5.17 14.35 6.80
CA MET A 73 -4.90 13.54 7.99
C MET A 73 -3.82 12.50 7.77
N GLN A 74 -3.18 12.11 8.86
CA GLN A 74 -2.19 11.05 8.90
C GLN A 74 -2.80 9.81 9.57
N PRO A 75 -2.71 8.61 8.96
CA PRO A 75 -3.21 7.38 9.55
C PRO A 75 -2.57 7.12 10.93
N GLY A 76 -3.39 6.79 11.92
CA GLY A 76 -2.93 6.49 13.28
C GLY A 76 -2.63 7.72 14.15
N LYS A 77 -2.86 8.94 13.64
CA LYS A 77 -2.76 10.17 14.43
C LYS A 77 -4.12 10.87 14.55
N PRO A 78 -4.53 11.28 15.76
CA PRO A 78 -5.83 11.93 15.98
C PRO A 78 -5.76 13.43 15.69
N TYR A 79 -5.20 13.82 14.53
CA TYR A 79 -5.09 15.22 14.11
C TYR A 79 -5.71 15.39 12.73
N LEU A 80 -6.50 16.46 12.60
CA LEU A 80 -7.14 16.86 11.37
C LEU A 80 -6.61 18.25 10.99
N LEU A 81 -6.18 18.40 9.74
CA LEU A 81 -5.78 19.69 9.17
C LEU A 81 -6.85 20.14 8.18
N VAL A 82 -7.26 21.39 8.31
CA VAL A 82 -8.26 22.04 7.45
C VAL A 82 -7.61 23.25 6.80
N GLY A 83 -7.77 23.37 5.49
CA GLY A 83 -7.24 24.50 4.74
C GLY A 83 -6.77 24.11 3.36
N HIS A 84 -5.70 24.76 2.93
CA HIS A 84 -5.15 24.66 1.59
C HIS A 84 -3.74 24.06 1.62
N LEU A 85 -3.48 23.17 0.68
CA LEU A 85 -2.16 22.63 0.42
C LEU A 85 -1.60 23.36 -0.80
N PHE A 86 -0.62 24.23 -0.56
CA PHE A 86 0.09 24.94 -1.61
C PHE A 86 1.36 24.19 -1.99
N ASP A 87 1.58 23.98 -3.28
CA ASP A 87 2.91 23.67 -3.80
C ASP A 87 3.69 24.98 -3.89
N LEU A 88 4.73 25.09 -3.06
CA LEU A 88 5.58 26.29 -3.02
C LEU A 88 6.51 26.39 -4.23
N SER A 89 6.69 25.31 -4.98
CA SER A 89 7.53 25.27 -6.18
C SER A 89 6.82 25.91 -7.37
N THR A 90 5.52 25.67 -7.50
CA THR A 90 4.66 26.19 -8.58
C THR A 90 3.75 27.35 -8.13
N ALA A 91 3.74 27.66 -6.83
CA ALA A 91 2.80 28.58 -6.19
C ALA A 91 1.32 28.21 -6.44
N GLU A 92 1.04 26.92 -6.58
CA GLU A 92 -0.29 26.41 -6.93
C GLU A 92 -1.03 25.88 -5.71
N ASP A 93 -2.34 26.15 -5.64
CA ASP A 93 -3.22 25.58 -4.63
C ASP A 93 -3.77 24.22 -5.10
N LEU A 94 -3.16 23.15 -4.60
CA LEU A 94 -3.53 21.78 -4.95
C LEU A 94 -4.94 21.43 -4.46
N THR A 95 -5.40 22.04 -3.36
CA THR A 95 -6.75 21.83 -2.83
C THR A 95 -7.80 22.42 -3.76
N GLN A 96 -7.57 23.63 -4.25
CA GLN A 96 -8.48 24.29 -5.20
C GLN A 96 -8.50 23.56 -6.54
N LEU A 97 -7.33 23.15 -7.04
CA LEU A 97 -7.24 22.32 -8.24
C LEU A 97 -8.11 21.06 -8.11
N LYS A 98 -8.00 20.37 -6.97
CA LYS A 98 -8.78 19.16 -6.70
C LYS A 98 -10.28 19.44 -6.56
N LYS A 99 -10.66 20.54 -5.90
CA LYS A 99 -12.07 20.97 -5.80
C LYS A 99 -12.65 21.27 -7.18
N ASN A 100 -11.94 22.02 -8.01
CA ASN A 100 -12.36 22.37 -9.38
C ASN A 100 -12.54 21.13 -10.26
N GLN A 101 -11.66 20.13 -10.11
CA GLN A 101 -11.78 18.85 -10.81
C GLN A 101 -13.05 18.08 -10.41
N ARG A 102 -13.51 18.18 -9.16
CA ARG A 102 -14.76 17.54 -8.71
C ARG A 102 -16.02 18.34 -9.04
N ILE A 103 -15.93 19.68 -9.03
CA ILE A 103 -17.03 20.57 -9.40
C ILE A 103 -17.27 20.57 -10.92
N GLN A 104 -16.42 19.93 -11.71
CA GLN A 104 -16.71 19.61 -13.11
C GLN A 104 -17.38 18.24 -13.23
N PRO A 105 -18.71 18.12 -13.09
CA PRO A 105 -19.40 17.06 -13.79
C PRO A 105 -19.31 17.41 -15.29
N ASN A 106 -19.08 16.42 -16.15
CA ASN A 106 -19.47 16.44 -17.57
C ASN A 106 -19.43 17.77 -18.35
N ASN A 107 -18.27 18.41 -18.53
CA ASN A 107 -18.14 19.47 -19.54
C ASN A 107 -17.63 18.88 -20.87
N PRO A 108 -18.47 18.65 -21.91
CA PRO A 108 -17.98 18.52 -23.27
C PRO A 108 -17.55 19.90 -23.74
N THR A 109 -16.33 20.32 -23.39
CA THR A 109 -15.68 21.44 -24.07
C THR A 109 -15.33 20.98 -25.48
N THR A 110 -16.29 21.07 -26.38
CA THR A 110 -16.00 21.26 -27.81
C THR A 110 -16.92 22.35 -28.32
N THR A 111 -16.35 23.55 -28.29
CA THR A 111 -16.59 24.61 -29.27
C THR A 111 -17.95 25.30 -29.20
N GLU A 112 -18.04 26.28 -28.31
CA GLU A 112 -18.76 27.51 -28.66
C GLU A 112 -17.82 28.70 -28.42
N THR A 113 -17.21 29.20 -29.50
CA THR A 113 -16.81 30.60 -29.68
C THR A 113 -16.72 30.84 -31.19
N THR A 114 -17.78 31.32 -31.86
CA THR A 114 -18.14 32.75 -32.10
C THR A 114 -17.45 33.28 -33.37
N PRO A 115 -17.98 34.31 -34.08
CA PRO A 115 -19.37 34.70 -34.39
C PRO A 115 -19.77 34.39 -35.85
#